data_AF-A0AAV6W5S5-F1
#
_entry.id   AF-A0AAV6W5S5-F1
#
_cell.length_a   1.000
_cell.length_b   1.000
_cell.length_c   1.000
_cell.angle_alpha   90.00
_cell.angle_beta   90.00
_cell.angle_gamma   90.00
#
_symmetry.space_group_name_H-M   'P 1'
#
loop_
_entity.id
_entity.type
_entity.pdbx_description
1 polymer ?
#
loop_
_entity_poly.entity_id
_entity_poly.type
_entity_poly.pdbx_seq_one_letter_code
_entity_poly.pdbx_strand_id
1 'polypeptide(L)'
;MLLDIGKSYYSTYGHVEKLAKEIQKGVEFVEGVEAKLWQALAGKPAGIFYSIGSQGGGQETTTLTAITQLTHHGMIFVPIGYTFGAGMFEMEQIKGGSPYGAGTYAGDGPGNSSHRYVGIMYNLPVMTVIWVANTENPINDSSGILQISQDGNLMILDGQNSVVWSSNISTYVANSSAQILDTGNLVLYNSNGGIIWESFLHASDSFVEGMKIFTEKIFTDLSTKERNIMMSWRSPNDPGPGRFTCGIEPSQVPQTFVWKDGYPYWRSGPWNGQVMNGVPTMKSFYKRGLHLVSDHPGSGYLTFKLLNSILIYSQLNASGIILEKAWSDKIRDWKVMWTSKESECDVYGKCGNFGVCYAAERPMCSCFPGFDPRSNSEWDEGNWTSGCTRRRYLQCGRNITGGENDGFLKMSSVKLPDNAKWFPMFETECRSKCLNNCSCIAYAYYGEVGCMMWDEDLIDVQKFSSNGADLYIRLADSELGKEIFFGIHVALFQVGSMELHMPIFGITIYNIENILVVGVLYG
;
A
#
# COMPACT_ATOMS: atom_id res chain seq x y z
N MET A 1 37.46 19.76 58.78
CA MET A 1 36.56 20.23 57.70
C MET A 1 37.47 20.44 56.49
N LEU A 2 37.59 19.44 55.61
CA LEU A 2 38.38 19.53 54.38
C LEU A 2 37.57 20.36 53.38
N LEU A 3 38.04 21.55 53.06
CA LEU A 3 37.45 22.42 52.05
C LEU A 3 38.17 22.13 50.73
N ASP A 4 37.56 21.32 49.88
CA ASP A 4 38.07 20.99 48.56
C ASP A 4 37.64 22.08 47.58
N ILE A 5 38.56 22.99 47.23
CA ILE A 5 38.31 24.09 46.30
C ILE A 5 38.89 23.71 44.94
N GLY A 6 38.13 22.94 44.16
CA GLY A 6 38.46 22.65 42.77
C GLY A 6 38.20 23.85 41.86
N LYS A 7 39.23 24.58 41.44
CA LYS A 7 39.15 25.50 40.30
C LYS A 7 39.66 24.80 39.05
N SER A 8 38.74 24.48 38.13
CA SER A 8 39.07 24.00 36.79
C SER A 8 39.45 25.17 35.88
N TYR A 9 40.56 25.04 35.18
CA TYR A 9 41.05 26.03 34.22
C TYR A 9 41.30 25.36 32.85
N TYR A 10 40.90 26.04 31.77
CA TYR A 10 41.01 25.54 30.40
C TYR A 10 41.81 26.53 29.54
N SER A 11 43.09 26.22 29.27
CA SER A 11 43.85 26.83 28.17
C SER A 11 45.12 26.05 27.87
N THR A 12 45.47 26.04 26.58
CA THR A 12 46.68 25.45 26.02
C THR A 12 47.84 26.45 25.89
N TYR A 13 47.63 27.71 26.30
CA TYR A 13 48.68 28.72 26.29
C TYR A 13 49.58 28.59 27.52
N GLY A 14 50.89 28.35 27.32
CA GLY A 14 51.85 28.08 28.40
C GLY A 14 51.95 29.17 29.48
N HIS A 15 51.58 30.41 29.19
CA HIS A 15 51.54 31.49 30.18
C HIS A 15 50.41 31.29 31.21
N VAL A 16 49.30 30.64 30.83
CA VAL A 16 48.19 30.41 31.76
C VAL A 16 48.29 29.09 32.50
N GLU A 17 48.95 28.08 31.94
CA GLU A 17 49.43 26.94 32.73
C GLU A 17 50.40 27.41 33.82
N LYS A 18 51.29 28.35 33.49
CA LYS A 18 52.21 28.96 34.46
C LYS A 18 51.45 29.72 35.56
N LEU A 19 50.43 30.50 35.19
CA LEU A 19 49.55 31.17 36.15
C LEU A 19 48.79 30.18 37.04
N ALA A 20 48.24 29.09 36.48
CA ALA A 20 47.53 28.06 37.23
C ALA A 20 48.45 27.32 38.22
N LYS A 21 49.70 27.06 37.84
CA LYS A 21 50.73 26.51 38.73
C LYS A 21 51.12 27.47 39.85
N GLU A 22 51.23 28.77 39.59
CA GLU A 22 51.51 29.77 40.64
C GLU A 22 50.31 29.95 41.59
N ILE A 23 49.08 29.86 41.09
CA ILE A 23 47.87 29.86 41.94
C ILE A 23 47.81 28.58 42.79
N GLN A 24 48.13 27.41 42.23
CA GLN A 24 48.22 26.16 42.97
C GLN A 24 49.20 26.27 44.16
N LYS A 25 50.42 26.79 43.91
CA LYS A 25 51.41 27.03 44.97
C LYS A 25 50.90 27.97 46.06
N GLY A 26 50.14 29.00 45.71
CA GLY A 26 49.55 29.92 46.68
C GLY A 26 48.47 29.26 47.55
N VAL A 27 47.71 28.32 47.00
CA VAL A 27 46.64 27.59 47.71
C VAL A 27 47.21 26.48 48.61
N GLU A 28 48.27 25.78 48.17
CA GLU A 28 48.96 24.74 48.94
C GLU A 28 49.73 25.28 50.16
N PHE A 29 49.88 26.61 50.28
CA PHE A 29 50.51 27.27 51.43
C PHE A 29 49.57 27.34 52.67
N VAL A 30 48.28 27.01 52.51
CA VAL A 30 47.28 27.01 53.59
C VAL A 30 47.18 25.60 54.17
N GLU A 31 47.45 25.46 55.47
CA GLU A 31 47.51 24.17 56.16
C GLU A 31 46.15 23.44 56.11
N GLY A 32 46.13 22.24 55.53
CA GLY A 32 44.92 21.40 55.38
C GLY A 32 44.17 21.51 54.05
N VAL A 33 44.72 22.23 53.05
CA VAL A 33 44.12 22.37 51.69
C VAL A 33 45.01 21.72 50.63
N GLU A 34 44.43 20.86 49.79
CA GLU A 34 45.10 20.21 48.64
C GLU A 34 44.55 20.82 47.34
N ALA A 35 45.42 21.18 46.39
CA ALA A 35 45.01 21.66 45.07
C ALA A 35 45.48 20.69 43.98
N LYS A 36 44.58 20.28 43.09
CA LYS A 36 44.88 19.40 41.95
C LYS A 36 44.56 20.06 40.62
N LEU A 37 45.53 20.08 39.70
CA LEU A 37 45.30 20.45 38.30
C LEU A 37 44.79 19.24 37.51
N TRP A 38 43.68 19.41 36.78
CA TRP A 38 43.10 18.38 35.93
C TRP A 38 43.08 18.83 34.46
N GLN A 39 43.72 18.07 33.57
CA GLN A 39 43.52 18.15 32.12
C GLN A 39 42.74 16.89 31.67
N ALA A 40 41.45 16.84 31.98
CA ALA A 40 40.68 15.60 31.92
C ALA A 40 40.25 15.16 30.50
N LEU A 41 40.26 16.07 29.51
CA LEU A 41 39.67 15.84 28.18
C LEU A 41 40.68 15.90 27.03
N ALA A 42 41.85 16.52 27.21
CA ALA A 42 42.84 16.69 26.16
C ALA A 42 43.37 15.35 25.62
N GLY A 43 43.44 15.20 24.30
CA GLY A 43 43.92 14.00 23.60
C GLY A 43 42.94 12.82 23.56
N LYS A 44 41.75 12.94 24.17
CA LYS A 44 40.73 11.88 24.14
C LYS A 44 39.87 11.96 22.87
N PRO A 45 39.54 10.82 22.23
CA PRO A 45 38.63 10.81 21.11
C PRO A 45 37.20 11.16 21.55
N ALA A 46 36.48 11.90 20.72
CA ALA A 46 35.07 12.25 20.94
C ALA A 46 34.27 12.14 19.63
N GLY A 47 33.07 11.55 19.73
CA GLY A 47 32.04 11.57 18.70
C GLY A 47 30.81 12.34 19.18
N ILE A 48 29.93 12.73 18.26
CA ILE A 48 28.73 13.53 18.57
C ILE A 48 27.48 12.75 18.17
N PHE A 49 26.50 12.70 19.10
CA PHE A 49 25.15 12.21 18.87
C PHE A 49 24.16 13.36 19.04
N TYR A 50 23.19 13.51 18.14
CA TYR A 50 22.23 14.63 18.18
C TYR A 50 20.86 14.26 17.59
N SER A 51 19.83 15.05 17.89
CA SER A 51 18.48 14.88 17.35
C SER A 51 17.89 16.24 17.01
N ILE A 52 17.19 16.35 15.88
CA ILE A 52 16.62 17.62 15.40
C ILE A 52 15.19 17.47 14.90
N GLY A 53 14.44 18.56 14.86
CA GLY A 53 13.00 18.54 14.54
C GLY A 53 12.62 18.57 13.05
N SER A 54 13.53 18.79 12.10
CA SER A 54 13.18 18.82 10.66
C SER A 54 14.38 18.60 9.73
N GLN A 55 14.11 18.10 8.52
CA GLN A 55 15.09 17.95 7.45
C GLN A 55 15.49 19.33 6.91
N GLY A 56 16.75 19.73 7.15
CA GLY A 56 17.31 21.03 6.76
C GLY A 56 17.49 22.03 7.92
N GLY A 57 16.84 21.81 9.06
CA GLY A 57 16.84 22.73 10.21
C GLY A 57 18.01 22.57 11.20
N GLY A 58 19.21 22.19 10.75
CA GLY A 58 20.40 22.16 11.63
C GLY A 58 21.09 20.81 11.82
N GLN A 59 20.91 19.83 10.91
CA GLN A 59 21.64 18.55 10.92
C GLN A 59 23.17 18.78 10.95
N GLU A 60 23.67 19.74 10.18
CA GLU A 60 25.10 20.03 10.11
C GLU A 60 25.51 21.09 11.15
N THR A 61 24.72 22.15 11.29
CA THR A 61 25.03 23.28 12.17
C THR A 61 25.13 22.88 13.65
N THR A 62 24.26 21.97 14.11
CA THR A 62 24.28 21.49 15.51
C THR A 62 25.58 20.76 15.83
N THR A 63 26.03 19.92 14.90
CA THR A 63 27.27 19.16 15.07
C THR A 63 28.50 20.04 14.92
N LEU A 64 28.53 20.92 13.92
CA LEU A 64 29.63 21.85 13.68
C LEU A 64 29.87 22.80 14.87
N THR A 65 28.80 23.28 15.50
CA THR A 65 28.93 24.12 16.71
C THR A 65 29.48 23.33 17.90
N ALA A 66 29.08 22.07 18.07
CA ALA A 66 29.61 21.20 19.13
C ALA A 66 31.10 20.81 18.91
N ILE A 67 31.55 20.62 17.67
CA ILE A 67 32.97 20.32 17.35
C ILE A 67 33.88 21.42 17.89
N THR A 68 33.51 22.70 17.74
CA THR A 68 34.34 23.81 18.23
C THR A 68 34.58 23.73 19.74
N GLN A 69 33.58 23.27 20.50
CA GLN A 69 33.70 23.08 21.95
C GLN A 69 34.62 21.90 22.28
N LEU A 70 34.48 20.76 21.58
CA LEU A 70 35.34 19.60 21.77
C LEU A 70 36.81 19.93 21.49
N THR A 71 37.09 20.64 20.40
CA THR A 71 38.44 21.08 20.03
C THR A 71 38.98 22.10 21.03
N HIS A 72 38.15 23.03 21.51
CA HIS A 72 38.53 23.98 22.56
C HIS A 72 38.95 23.29 23.86
N HIS A 73 38.37 22.11 24.16
CA HIS A 73 38.73 21.28 25.32
C HIS A 73 39.89 20.30 25.04
N GLY A 74 40.51 20.39 23.85
CA GLY A 74 41.66 19.58 23.45
C GLY A 74 41.31 18.15 23.02
N MET A 75 40.04 17.84 22.78
CA MET A 75 39.60 16.50 22.36
C MET A 75 39.86 16.26 20.86
N ILE A 76 40.13 15.02 20.51
CA ILE A 76 40.28 14.57 19.12
C ILE A 76 38.90 14.20 18.60
N PHE A 77 38.28 15.07 17.80
CA PHE A 77 36.99 14.76 17.20
C PHE A 77 37.15 13.68 16.10
N VAL A 78 36.35 12.62 16.18
CA VAL A 78 36.34 11.51 15.23
C VAL A 78 35.04 11.57 14.41
N PRO A 79 35.09 11.99 13.13
CA PRO A 79 33.91 12.05 12.28
C PRO A 79 33.47 10.65 11.84
N ILE A 80 32.22 10.57 11.38
CA ILE A 80 31.66 9.34 10.79
C ILE A 80 32.05 9.23 9.31
N GLY A 81 32.09 10.36 8.59
CA GLY A 81 32.38 10.40 7.15
C GLY A 81 31.25 9.83 6.27
N TYR A 82 31.39 9.93 4.95
CA TYR A 82 30.39 9.43 3.97
C TYR A 82 30.41 7.91 3.75
N THR A 83 31.09 7.15 4.61
CA THR A 83 31.30 5.71 4.45
C THR A 83 30.00 4.89 4.49
N PHE A 84 28.90 5.49 4.92
CA PHE A 84 27.57 4.88 5.00
C PHE A 84 26.65 5.20 3.80
N GLY A 85 27.07 6.03 2.84
CA GLY A 85 26.35 6.27 1.59
C GLY A 85 24.87 6.66 1.79
N ALA A 86 23.98 6.05 0.98
CA ALA A 86 22.53 6.29 1.05
C ALA A 86 21.90 5.85 2.39
N GLY A 87 22.57 5.00 3.17
CA GLY A 87 22.12 4.57 4.50
C GLY A 87 22.12 5.71 5.54
N MET A 88 22.69 6.87 5.23
CA MET A 88 22.59 8.10 6.03
C MET A 88 21.20 8.75 5.97
N PHE A 89 20.34 8.32 5.02
CA PHE A 89 18.97 8.83 4.86
C PHE A 89 17.90 7.88 5.42
N GLU A 90 18.30 6.75 6.01
CA GLU A 90 17.39 5.75 6.59
C GLU A 90 16.89 6.18 7.99
N MET A 91 15.59 6.00 8.24
CA MET A 91 14.91 6.45 9.48
C MET A 91 14.48 5.31 10.41
N GLU A 92 14.80 4.07 10.06
CA GLU A 92 14.28 2.88 10.72
C GLU A 92 14.96 2.61 12.09
N GLN A 93 16.17 3.13 12.31
CA GLN A 93 16.96 2.97 13.54
C GLN A 93 17.84 4.21 13.76
N ILE A 94 18.33 4.44 14.99
CA ILE A 94 19.32 5.51 15.26
C ILE A 94 20.62 5.16 14.51
N LYS A 95 20.80 5.77 13.34
CA LYS A 95 21.94 5.58 12.44
C LYS A 95 22.45 6.95 11.96
N GLY A 96 23.50 6.95 11.14
CA GLY A 96 24.29 8.15 10.83
C GLY A 96 23.46 9.33 10.31
N GLY A 97 23.67 10.50 10.91
CA GLY A 97 23.17 11.78 10.42
C GLY A 97 24.14 12.36 9.38
N SER A 98 24.52 13.63 9.55
CA SER A 98 25.58 14.24 8.72
C SER A 98 26.95 13.53 8.88
N PRO A 99 27.90 13.73 7.94
CA PRO A 99 29.26 13.18 8.05
C PRO A 99 30.01 13.57 9.34
N TYR A 100 29.53 14.59 10.04
CA TYR A 100 30.11 15.14 11.26
C TYR A 100 29.59 14.45 12.55
N GLY A 101 28.57 13.58 12.49
CA GLY A 101 28.11 12.87 13.69
C GLY A 101 26.81 12.09 13.49
N ALA A 102 26.51 11.20 14.43
CA ALA A 102 25.31 10.36 14.35
C ALA A 102 24.09 11.16 14.81
N GLY A 103 23.03 11.18 14.04
CA GLY A 103 21.83 11.92 14.43
C GLY A 103 20.57 11.39 13.80
N THR A 104 19.45 11.67 14.45
CA THR A 104 18.11 11.26 13.99
C THR A 104 17.17 12.46 13.93
N TYR A 105 16.06 12.34 13.21
CA TYR A 105 14.95 13.25 13.42
C TYR A 105 14.21 12.85 14.69
N ALA A 106 13.95 13.81 15.57
CA ALA A 106 12.89 13.66 16.55
C ALA A 106 11.57 13.71 15.77
N GLY A 107 11.16 12.56 15.23
CA GLY A 107 9.78 12.39 14.79
C GLY A 107 8.88 12.59 16.00
N ASP A 108 7.77 13.29 15.82
CA ASP A 108 6.69 13.26 16.78
C ASP A 108 6.36 11.77 17.01
N GLY A 109 6.41 11.30 18.26
CA GLY A 109 5.98 9.95 18.61
C GLY A 109 4.56 9.67 18.12
N PRO A 110 4.04 8.43 18.23
CA PRO A 110 2.68 8.14 17.80
C PRO A 110 1.71 9.05 18.56
N GLY A 111 1.23 10.09 17.88
CA GLY A 111 0.18 11.02 18.28
C GLY A 111 0.30 11.60 19.69
N ASN A 112 0.52 12.91 19.77
CA ASN A 112 0.16 13.73 20.94
C ASN A 112 -1.38 13.83 21.07
N SER A 113 -2.07 12.69 21.02
CA SER A 113 -3.51 12.55 21.00
C SER A 113 -3.94 12.05 22.38
N SER A 114 -4.71 12.86 23.10
CA SER A 114 -5.36 12.46 24.35
C SER A 114 -6.50 11.45 24.14
N HIS A 115 -6.81 11.11 22.89
CA HIS A 115 -7.88 10.20 22.52
C HIS A 115 -7.55 8.76 22.88
N ARG A 116 -8.50 8.07 23.50
CA ARG A 116 -8.44 6.65 23.85
C ARG A 116 -9.51 5.86 23.12
N TYR A 117 -9.13 4.63 22.80
CA TYR A 117 -9.95 3.69 22.08
C TYR A 117 -9.90 2.32 22.74
N VAL A 118 -10.99 1.57 22.62
CA VAL A 118 -11.03 0.14 22.91
C VAL A 118 -10.80 -0.60 21.60
N GLY A 119 -9.80 -1.46 21.56
CA GLY A 119 -9.46 -2.24 20.37
C GLY A 119 -8.91 -3.61 20.69
N ILE A 120 -8.89 -4.46 19.67
CA ILE A 120 -8.30 -5.79 19.69
C ILE A 120 -7.00 -5.72 18.90
N MET A 121 -5.93 -6.27 19.44
CA MET A 121 -4.62 -6.27 18.81
C MET A 121 -3.93 -7.63 18.95
N TYR A 122 -3.01 -7.92 18.04
CA TYR A 122 -2.10 -9.04 18.24
C TYR A 122 -1.16 -8.77 19.43
N ASN A 123 -0.92 -9.79 20.24
CA ASN A 123 0.05 -9.73 21.33
C ASN A 123 1.49 -9.90 20.79
N LEU A 124 1.96 -8.88 20.08
CA LEU A 124 3.26 -8.85 19.41
C LEU A 124 4.07 -7.62 19.87
N PRO A 125 5.41 -7.62 19.66
CA PRO A 125 6.27 -6.47 19.99
C PRO A 125 5.89 -5.17 19.28
N VAL A 126 5.21 -5.27 18.14
CA VAL A 126 4.74 -4.14 17.34
C VAL A 126 3.23 -4.02 17.54
N MET A 127 2.78 -2.82 17.93
CA MET A 127 1.36 -2.54 18.15
C MET A 127 0.58 -2.75 16.85
N THR A 128 -0.25 -3.79 16.83
CA THR A 128 -0.98 -4.21 15.63
C THR A 128 -2.45 -4.37 15.95
N VAL A 129 -3.18 -3.26 15.86
CA VAL A 129 -4.62 -3.21 16.11
C VAL A 129 -5.36 -3.75 14.88
N ILE A 130 -6.30 -4.67 15.10
CA ILE A 130 -7.10 -5.32 14.04
C ILE A 130 -8.58 -4.96 14.12
N TRP A 131 -9.02 -4.36 15.22
CA TRP A 131 -10.38 -3.93 15.43
C TRP A 131 -10.44 -2.81 16.47
N VAL A 132 -11.33 -1.84 16.27
CA VAL A 132 -11.55 -0.71 17.18
C VAL A 132 -13.05 -0.47 17.33
N ALA A 133 -13.54 -0.36 18.56
CA ALA A 133 -14.96 -0.17 18.85
C ALA A 133 -15.42 1.27 18.58
N ASN A 134 -14.81 2.22 19.27
CA ASN A 134 -15.27 3.61 19.36
C ASN A 134 -14.48 4.53 18.41
N THR A 135 -14.36 4.14 17.14
CA THR A 135 -13.63 4.90 16.11
C THR A 135 -14.20 6.31 15.90
N GLU A 136 -15.52 6.45 15.88
CA GLU A 136 -16.20 7.72 15.66
C GLU A 136 -16.13 8.65 16.89
N ASN A 137 -16.20 8.08 18.09
CA ASN A 137 -16.28 8.80 19.35
C ASN A 137 -15.12 8.37 20.27
N PRO A 138 -13.94 9.00 20.17
CA PRO A 138 -12.86 8.75 21.10
C PRO A 138 -13.17 9.25 22.52
N ILE A 139 -12.53 8.63 23.51
CA ILE A 139 -12.56 9.13 24.90
C ILE A 139 -11.40 10.12 25.08
N ASN A 140 -11.68 11.32 25.59
CA ASN A 140 -10.70 12.41 25.63
C ASN A 140 -9.77 12.40 26.86
N ASP A 141 -10.02 11.52 27.82
CA ASP A 141 -9.31 11.45 29.10
C ASP A 141 -8.97 9.99 29.48
N SER A 142 -8.61 9.74 30.74
CA SER A 142 -8.26 8.40 31.25
C SER A 142 -9.39 7.66 31.98
N SER A 143 -10.63 8.12 31.87
CA SER A 143 -11.74 7.66 32.71
C SER A 143 -12.56 6.51 32.12
N GLY A 144 -12.32 6.15 30.86
CA GLY A 144 -13.15 5.23 30.09
C GLY A 144 -13.38 3.85 30.72
N ILE A 145 -14.62 3.36 30.67
CA ILE A 145 -15.04 2.06 31.24
C ILE A 145 -15.69 1.21 30.14
N LEU A 146 -15.17 0.00 29.92
CA LEU A 146 -15.83 -1.04 29.13
C LEU A 146 -16.62 -1.96 30.07
N GLN A 147 -17.92 -2.07 29.86
CA GLN A 147 -18.79 -2.92 30.69
C GLN A 147 -19.95 -3.51 29.91
N ILE A 148 -20.60 -4.52 30.52
CA ILE A 148 -21.87 -5.05 30.05
C ILE A 148 -22.98 -4.37 30.87
N SER A 149 -23.93 -3.72 30.19
CA SER A 149 -25.08 -3.09 30.83
C SER A 149 -26.14 -4.11 31.24
N GLN A 150 -27.09 -3.67 32.07
CA GLN A 150 -28.17 -4.51 32.57
C GLN A 150 -29.08 -5.06 31.46
N ASP A 151 -29.18 -4.35 30.34
CA ASP A 151 -29.91 -4.78 29.14
C ASP A 151 -29.16 -5.83 28.30
N GLY A 152 -27.93 -6.14 28.69
CA GLY A 152 -27.08 -7.15 28.07
C GLY A 152 -26.16 -6.62 26.98
N ASN A 153 -26.18 -5.31 26.69
CA ASN A 153 -25.29 -4.69 25.70
C ASN A 153 -23.86 -4.55 26.21
N LEU A 154 -22.89 -4.69 25.31
CA LEU A 154 -21.52 -4.29 25.57
C LEU A 154 -21.40 -2.79 25.28
N MET A 155 -20.95 -1.99 26.25
CA MET A 155 -20.88 -0.54 26.11
C MET A 155 -19.57 0.05 26.64
N ILE A 156 -19.21 1.19 26.08
CA ILE A 156 -18.09 2.02 26.50
C ILE A 156 -18.65 3.31 27.07
N LEU A 157 -18.28 3.63 28.29
CA LEU A 157 -18.64 4.87 28.98
C LEU A 157 -17.44 5.81 29.09
N ASP A 158 -17.69 7.12 29.05
CA ASP A 158 -16.73 8.15 29.45
C ASP A 158 -16.80 8.43 30.96
N GLY A 159 -15.99 9.38 31.44
CA GLY A 159 -15.89 9.74 32.86
C GLY A 159 -17.10 10.47 33.42
N GLN A 160 -18.03 10.86 32.55
CA GLN A 160 -19.33 11.42 32.92
C GLN A 160 -20.44 10.35 32.86
N ASN A 161 -20.09 9.07 32.68
CA ASN A 161 -21.01 7.96 32.44
C ASN A 161 -21.88 8.11 31.18
N SER A 162 -21.42 8.89 30.20
CA SER A 162 -22.08 8.97 28.89
C SER A 162 -21.71 7.77 28.03
N VAL A 163 -22.66 7.24 27.27
CA VAL A 163 -22.41 6.12 26.36
C VAL A 163 -21.70 6.62 25.11
N VAL A 164 -20.45 6.20 24.96
CA VAL A 164 -19.58 6.54 23.81
C VAL A 164 -19.79 5.56 22.66
N TRP A 165 -20.04 4.29 22.98
CA TRP A 165 -20.28 3.21 22.02
C TRP A 165 -21.09 2.09 22.68
N SER A 166 -21.89 1.36 21.90
CA SER A 166 -22.65 0.19 22.34
C SER A 166 -22.80 -0.83 21.20
N SER A 167 -22.90 -2.12 21.54
CA SER A 167 -23.20 -3.21 20.61
C SER A 167 -24.57 -3.09 19.91
N ASN A 168 -25.47 -2.25 20.44
CA ASN A 168 -26.78 -1.93 19.89
C ASN A 168 -27.65 -3.17 19.56
N ILE A 169 -27.66 -4.13 20.48
CA ILE A 169 -28.50 -5.33 20.41
C ILE A 169 -29.93 -4.91 20.76
N SER A 170 -30.87 -5.29 19.90
CA SER A 170 -32.27 -4.85 19.98
C SER A 170 -33.10 -5.57 21.04
N THR A 171 -32.68 -6.76 21.47
CA THR A 171 -33.37 -7.58 22.48
C THR A 171 -32.67 -7.50 23.82
N TYR A 172 -33.46 -7.27 24.88
CA TYR A 172 -32.97 -7.32 26.25
C TYR A 172 -32.53 -8.74 26.59
N VAL A 173 -31.27 -8.90 27.02
CA VAL A 173 -30.71 -10.19 27.41
C VAL A 173 -30.09 -10.09 28.81
N ALA A 174 -30.79 -10.64 29.81
CA ALA A 174 -30.23 -10.76 31.15
C ALA A 174 -29.03 -11.73 31.16
N ASN A 175 -28.00 -11.41 31.96
CA ASN A 175 -26.81 -12.24 32.16
C ASN A 175 -26.04 -12.56 30.87
N SER A 176 -25.84 -11.57 30.00
CA SER A 176 -24.92 -11.71 28.88
C SER A 176 -23.46 -11.76 29.36
N SER A 177 -22.60 -12.38 28.55
CA SER A 177 -21.16 -12.48 28.82
C SER A 177 -20.36 -12.24 27.55
N ALA A 178 -19.20 -11.58 27.68
CA ALA A 178 -18.33 -11.27 26.56
C ALA A 178 -17.08 -12.17 26.60
N GLN A 179 -16.64 -12.64 25.44
CA GLN A 179 -15.44 -13.47 25.31
C GLN A 179 -14.67 -13.11 24.03
N ILE A 180 -13.34 -13.01 24.14
CA ILE A 180 -12.45 -12.98 22.97
C ILE A 180 -12.08 -14.42 22.63
N LEU A 181 -12.43 -14.85 21.42
CA LEU A 181 -12.08 -16.18 20.90
C LEU A 181 -10.62 -16.22 20.43
N ASP A 182 -10.06 -17.42 20.25
CA ASP A 182 -8.70 -17.63 19.73
C ASP A 182 -8.49 -17.02 18.33
N THR A 183 -9.57 -16.82 17.57
CA THR A 183 -9.55 -16.13 16.28
C THR A 183 -9.33 -14.62 16.41
N GLY A 184 -9.47 -14.05 17.60
CA GLY A 184 -9.53 -12.61 17.86
C GLY A 184 -10.94 -12.02 17.76
N ASN A 185 -11.97 -12.83 17.46
CA ASN A 185 -13.35 -12.36 17.45
C ASN A 185 -13.85 -12.14 18.89
N LEU A 186 -14.17 -10.90 19.24
CA LEU A 186 -14.91 -10.56 20.45
C LEU A 186 -16.40 -10.86 20.23
N VAL A 187 -16.94 -11.75 21.05
CA VAL A 187 -18.31 -12.27 20.93
C VAL A 187 -19.07 -12.00 22.22
N LEU A 188 -20.33 -11.61 22.07
CA LEU A 188 -21.27 -11.50 23.19
C LEU A 188 -22.24 -12.68 23.15
N TYR A 189 -22.35 -13.38 24.28
CA TYR A 189 -23.23 -14.52 24.49
C TYR A 189 -24.44 -14.13 25.33
N ASN A 190 -25.59 -14.72 25.01
CA ASN A 190 -26.75 -14.73 25.90
C ASN A 190 -26.60 -15.78 27.02
N SER A 191 -27.54 -15.77 27.97
CA SER A 191 -27.58 -16.71 29.10
C SER A 191 -27.58 -18.20 28.71
N ASN A 192 -28.00 -18.51 27.48
CA ASN A 192 -28.11 -19.87 26.96
C ASN A 192 -26.89 -20.28 26.12
N GLY A 193 -25.85 -19.43 26.04
CA GLY A 193 -24.65 -19.67 25.23
C GLY A 193 -24.83 -19.38 23.74
N GLY A 194 -25.94 -18.76 23.32
CA GLY A 194 -26.14 -18.31 21.95
C GLY A 194 -25.43 -16.99 21.69
N ILE A 195 -24.82 -16.85 20.50
CA ILE A 195 -24.15 -15.62 20.06
C ILE A 195 -25.19 -14.57 19.71
N ILE A 196 -25.06 -13.37 20.28
CA ILE A 196 -25.96 -12.23 20.04
C ILE A 196 -25.26 -11.02 19.41
N TRP A 197 -23.93 -10.96 19.44
CA TRP A 197 -23.14 -9.93 18.75
C TRP A 197 -21.71 -10.42 18.51
N GLU A 198 -21.08 -9.98 17.41
CA GLU A 198 -19.70 -10.36 17.03
C GLU A 198 -18.93 -9.19 16.42
N SER A 199 -17.71 -8.94 16.90
CA SER A 199 -16.81 -7.92 16.35
C SER A 199 -16.47 -8.16 14.87
N PHE A 200 -16.38 -9.42 14.44
CA PHE A 200 -16.05 -9.77 13.06
C PHE A 200 -17.14 -9.40 12.04
N LEU A 201 -18.35 -9.02 12.49
CA LEU A 201 -19.40 -8.45 11.65
C LEU A 201 -19.35 -6.92 11.56
N HIS A 202 -18.37 -6.29 12.24
CA HIS A 202 -18.15 -4.84 12.26
C HIS A 202 -16.67 -4.55 11.99
N ALA A 203 -16.21 -4.85 10.78
CA ALA A 203 -14.81 -4.69 10.39
C ALA A 203 -14.31 -3.24 10.53
N SER A 204 -13.05 -3.10 10.93
CA SER A 204 -12.33 -1.82 10.97
C SER A 204 -11.50 -1.67 9.68
N ASP A 205 -10.22 -1.32 9.77
CA ASP A 205 -9.30 -1.25 8.63
C ASP A 205 -8.70 -2.60 8.23
N SER A 206 -8.94 -3.64 9.04
CA SER A 206 -8.23 -4.91 8.96
C SER A 206 -9.15 -6.07 8.61
N PHE A 207 -8.61 -7.03 7.86
CA PHE A 207 -9.24 -8.30 7.51
C PHE A 207 -8.35 -9.45 7.95
N VAL A 208 -8.84 -10.22 8.93
CA VAL A 208 -8.14 -11.36 9.53
C VAL A 208 -8.83 -12.68 9.20
N GLU A 209 -8.15 -13.79 9.49
CA GLU A 209 -8.66 -15.14 9.22
C GLU A 209 -10.04 -15.38 9.87
N GLY A 210 -10.98 -15.94 9.10
CA GLY A 210 -12.33 -16.23 9.57
C GLY A 210 -13.30 -15.03 9.58
N MET A 211 -12.83 -13.80 9.36
CA MET A 211 -13.73 -12.67 9.09
C MET A 211 -14.48 -12.88 7.77
N LYS A 212 -15.66 -12.25 7.66
CA LYS A 212 -16.52 -12.31 6.48
C LYS A 212 -16.82 -10.91 5.98
N ILE A 213 -16.25 -10.52 4.84
CA ILE A 213 -16.49 -9.21 4.22
C ILE A 213 -17.60 -9.35 3.19
N PHE A 214 -18.62 -8.50 3.24
CA PHE A 214 -19.78 -8.49 2.34
C PHE A 214 -20.46 -7.12 2.32
N THR A 215 -21.12 -6.76 1.24
CA THR A 215 -21.85 -5.49 1.08
C THR A 215 -23.36 -5.65 1.21
N GLU A 216 -23.89 -6.82 0.88
CA GLU A 216 -25.30 -7.16 1.07
C GLU A 216 -25.42 -8.58 1.62
N LYS A 217 -25.90 -8.70 2.86
CA LYS A 217 -26.23 -9.97 3.49
C LYS A 217 -27.69 -10.33 3.18
N ILE A 218 -27.91 -11.09 2.09
CA ILE A 218 -29.23 -11.68 1.82
C ILE A 218 -29.29 -13.02 2.56
N PHE A 219 -29.45 -13.01 3.88
CA PHE A 219 -30.00 -14.18 4.56
C PHE A 219 -31.52 -14.05 4.52
N THR A 220 -32.17 -15.12 4.07
CA THR A 220 -33.60 -15.39 4.11
C THR A 220 -34.40 -14.53 5.11
N ASP A 221 -35.36 -13.79 4.55
CA ASP A 221 -36.59 -13.25 5.18
C ASP A 221 -36.49 -12.09 6.18
N LEU A 222 -35.42 -11.30 6.18
CA LEU A 222 -35.39 -10.02 6.91
C LEU A 222 -34.87 -8.88 6.02
N SER A 223 -35.64 -7.78 6.01
CA SER A 223 -35.44 -6.54 5.25
C SER A 223 -34.22 -5.71 5.68
N THR A 224 -33.31 -6.27 6.47
CA THR A 224 -32.12 -5.60 6.98
C THR A 224 -30.92 -5.84 6.06
N LYS A 225 -30.64 -4.86 5.17
CA LYS A 225 -29.39 -4.80 4.40
C LYS A 225 -28.21 -4.56 5.35
N GLU A 226 -27.70 -5.62 5.95
CA GLU A 226 -26.44 -5.56 6.70
C GLU A 226 -25.25 -5.61 5.73
N ARG A 227 -24.24 -4.77 6.01
CA ARG A 227 -22.95 -4.73 5.30
C ARG A 227 -21.82 -4.84 6.30
N ASN A 228 -20.78 -5.58 5.93
CA ASN A 228 -19.51 -5.65 6.66
C ASN A 228 -18.36 -5.41 5.70
N ILE A 229 -17.87 -4.17 5.67
CA ILE A 229 -16.82 -3.70 4.76
C ILE A 229 -15.67 -3.12 5.59
N MET A 230 -14.45 -3.22 5.07
CA MET A 230 -13.32 -2.54 5.69
C MET A 230 -13.43 -1.04 5.50
N MET A 231 -12.94 -0.27 6.47
CA MET A 231 -12.84 1.17 6.41
C MET A 231 -11.45 1.61 6.88
N SER A 232 -10.74 2.37 6.04
CA SER A 232 -9.43 2.89 6.40
C SER A 232 -9.52 3.79 7.61
N TRP A 233 -8.48 3.80 8.44
CA TRP A 233 -8.28 4.87 9.41
C TRP A 233 -8.06 6.21 8.72
N ARG A 234 -8.37 7.30 9.43
CA ARG A 234 -8.18 8.68 8.95
C ARG A 234 -6.70 8.97 8.69
N SER A 235 -5.84 8.47 9.57
CA SER A 235 -4.39 8.53 9.42
C SER A 235 -3.73 7.35 10.12
N PRO A 236 -2.42 7.09 9.93
CA PRO A 236 -1.72 6.02 10.64
C PRO A 236 -1.80 6.09 12.17
N ASN A 237 -2.06 7.28 12.73
CA ASN A 237 -2.13 7.52 14.18
C ASN A 237 -3.54 7.91 14.68
N ASP A 238 -4.54 7.95 13.80
CA ASP A 238 -5.93 8.31 14.15
C ASP A 238 -6.89 7.25 13.59
N PRO A 239 -7.38 6.33 14.43
CA PRO A 239 -8.29 5.25 14.02
C PRO A 239 -9.72 5.74 13.72
N GLY A 240 -9.97 7.05 13.78
CA GLY A 240 -11.21 7.62 13.31
C GLY A 240 -11.52 7.28 11.84
N PRO A 241 -12.78 7.39 11.41
CA PRO A 241 -13.19 7.04 10.04
C PRO A 241 -12.38 7.80 8.98
N GLY A 242 -11.75 7.05 8.08
CA GLY A 242 -11.06 7.56 6.91
C GLY A 242 -11.97 7.66 5.68
N ARG A 243 -11.37 7.98 4.53
CA ARG A 243 -12.08 8.23 3.26
C ARG A 243 -12.22 7.00 2.38
N PHE A 244 -11.52 5.92 2.70
CA PHE A 244 -11.49 4.72 1.89
C PHE A 244 -12.27 3.59 2.54
N THR A 245 -13.05 2.88 1.74
CA THR A 245 -13.72 1.65 2.12
C THR A 245 -13.35 0.54 1.17
N CYS A 246 -13.40 -0.71 1.62
CA CYS A 246 -13.10 -1.87 0.79
C CYS A 246 -14.08 -3.00 1.05
N GLY A 247 -14.56 -3.62 -0.01
CA GLY A 247 -15.60 -4.64 0.05
C GLY A 247 -15.83 -5.27 -1.31
N ILE A 248 -16.83 -6.14 -1.37
CA ILE A 248 -17.22 -6.85 -2.60
C ILE A 248 -18.37 -6.10 -3.22
N GLU A 249 -18.35 -5.86 -4.52
CA GLU A 249 -19.55 -5.41 -5.23
C GLU A 249 -20.41 -6.66 -5.57
N PRO A 250 -21.65 -6.75 -5.07
CA PRO A 250 -22.51 -7.89 -5.35
C PRO A 250 -23.08 -7.72 -6.76
N SER A 251 -22.39 -8.31 -7.74
CA SER A 251 -22.88 -8.45 -9.11
C SER A 251 -22.93 -9.93 -9.50
N GLN A 252 -23.45 -10.24 -10.69
CA GLN A 252 -23.37 -11.61 -11.23
C GLN A 252 -21.90 -12.06 -11.43
N VAL A 253 -20.96 -11.11 -11.50
CA VAL A 253 -19.53 -11.33 -11.53
C VAL A 253 -18.89 -10.65 -10.31
N PRO A 254 -18.65 -11.38 -9.21
CA PRO A 254 -18.14 -10.78 -7.98
C PRO A 254 -16.75 -10.17 -8.17
N GLN A 255 -16.57 -8.97 -7.61
CA GLN A 255 -15.34 -8.17 -7.68
C GLN A 255 -15.10 -7.49 -6.34
N THR A 256 -13.84 -7.30 -5.96
CA THR A 256 -13.47 -6.48 -4.80
C THR A 256 -13.08 -5.08 -5.26
N PHE A 257 -13.56 -4.08 -4.55
CA PHE A 257 -13.25 -2.69 -4.82
C PHE A 257 -12.71 -2.01 -3.57
N VAL A 258 -11.85 -1.03 -3.79
CA VAL A 258 -11.63 0.06 -2.85
C VAL A 258 -12.36 1.28 -3.39
N TRP A 259 -13.20 1.91 -2.59
CA TRP A 259 -13.83 3.18 -2.91
C TRP A 259 -13.18 4.30 -2.12
N LYS A 260 -13.09 5.48 -2.74
CA LYS A 260 -12.73 6.73 -2.11
C LYS A 260 -13.95 7.64 -2.14
N ASP A 261 -14.50 7.96 -0.96
CA ASP A 261 -15.72 8.76 -0.83
C ASP A 261 -16.90 8.24 -1.68
N GLY A 262 -17.00 6.91 -1.83
CA GLY A 262 -18.03 6.24 -2.63
C GLY A 262 -17.71 6.04 -4.11
N TYR A 263 -16.60 6.57 -4.63
CA TYR A 263 -16.18 6.38 -6.02
C TYR A 263 -15.11 5.29 -6.14
N PRO A 264 -15.14 4.43 -7.18
CA PRO A 264 -14.11 3.41 -7.39
C PRO A 264 -12.71 4.02 -7.44
N TYR A 265 -11.80 3.49 -6.63
CA TYR A 265 -10.39 3.90 -6.56
C TYR A 265 -9.44 2.78 -6.99
N TRP A 266 -9.78 1.54 -6.66
CA TRP A 266 -9.08 0.33 -7.09
C TRP A 266 -10.09 -0.80 -7.30
N ARG A 267 -9.78 -1.72 -8.22
CA ARG A 267 -10.62 -2.89 -8.53
C ARG A 267 -9.76 -4.14 -8.71
N SER A 268 -10.16 -5.23 -8.08
CA SER A 268 -9.47 -6.53 -8.14
C SER A 268 -9.63 -7.26 -9.48
N GLY A 269 -10.59 -6.85 -10.30
CA GLY A 269 -11.08 -7.63 -11.43
C GLY A 269 -12.00 -8.79 -11.00
N PRO A 270 -12.64 -9.45 -11.98
CA PRO A 270 -13.61 -10.52 -11.74
C PRO A 270 -12.97 -11.75 -11.08
N TRP A 271 -13.72 -12.36 -10.17
CA TRP A 271 -13.40 -13.67 -9.60
C TRP A 271 -13.48 -14.75 -10.68
N ASN A 272 -12.40 -15.50 -10.89
CA ASN A 272 -12.35 -16.54 -11.93
C ASN A 272 -12.63 -17.97 -11.41
N GLY A 273 -13.16 -18.09 -10.18
CA GLY A 273 -13.33 -19.37 -9.48
C GLY A 273 -12.20 -19.68 -8.49
N GLN A 274 -11.02 -19.09 -8.67
CA GLN A 274 -9.84 -19.39 -7.85
C GLN A 274 -9.10 -18.15 -7.35
N VAL A 275 -8.99 -17.12 -8.18
CA VAL A 275 -8.29 -15.86 -7.92
C VAL A 275 -9.04 -14.67 -8.53
N MET A 276 -8.71 -13.47 -8.06
CA MET A 276 -9.16 -12.23 -8.69
C MET A 276 -8.27 -11.95 -9.91
N ASN A 277 -8.87 -11.82 -11.10
CA ASN A 277 -8.13 -11.73 -12.37
C ASN A 277 -7.18 -10.51 -12.46
N GLY A 278 -7.52 -9.40 -11.81
CA GLY A 278 -6.70 -8.19 -11.76
C GLY A 278 -5.60 -8.21 -10.71
N VAL A 279 -5.40 -9.31 -9.98
CA VAL A 279 -4.32 -9.49 -9.02
C VAL A 279 -3.41 -10.63 -9.50
N PRO A 280 -2.49 -10.38 -10.46
CA PRO A 280 -1.76 -11.43 -11.15
C PRO A 280 -0.79 -12.21 -10.26
N THR A 281 -0.41 -11.65 -9.11
CA THR A 281 0.46 -12.27 -8.10
C THR A 281 -0.30 -13.13 -7.09
N MET A 282 -1.64 -13.09 -7.11
CA MET A 282 -2.48 -13.88 -6.22
C MET A 282 -2.31 -15.37 -6.50
N LYS A 283 -2.03 -16.14 -5.45
CA LYS A 283 -1.91 -17.60 -5.52
C LYS A 283 -3.01 -18.24 -4.70
N SER A 284 -3.80 -19.09 -5.33
CA SER A 284 -4.79 -19.94 -4.67
C SER A 284 -4.29 -21.38 -4.71
N PHE A 285 -4.13 -22.01 -3.55
CA PHE A 285 -3.77 -23.42 -3.43
C PHE A 285 -4.94 -24.19 -2.79
N TYR A 286 -5.01 -25.51 -2.99
CA TYR A 286 -6.06 -26.34 -2.39
C TYR A 286 -6.13 -26.11 -0.86
N LYS A 287 -7.25 -25.53 -0.40
CA LYS A 287 -7.55 -25.11 0.99
C LYS A 287 -6.70 -23.95 1.57
N ARG A 288 -6.03 -23.15 0.73
CA ARG A 288 -5.25 -21.99 1.16
C ARG A 288 -5.45 -20.82 0.20
N GLY A 289 -6.05 -19.75 0.71
CA GLY A 289 -6.24 -18.52 -0.05
C GLY A 289 -7.51 -17.78 0.34
N LEU A 290 -7.74 -16.67 -0.36
CA LEU A 290 -9.01 -15.96 -0.33
C LEU A 290 -10.09 -16.85 -0.96
N HIS A 291 -11.23 -16.95 -0.30
CA HIS A 291 -12.39 -17.69 -0.75
C HIS A 291 -13.55 -16.72 -0.89
N LEU A 292 -14.16 -16.75 -2.07
CA LEU A 292 -15.48 -16.19 -2.27
C LEU A 292 -16.52 -17.28 -2.03
N VAL A 293 -17.34 -17.10 -1.01
CA VAL A 293 -18.46 -17.99 -0.70
C VAL A 293 -19.74 -17.31 -1.14
N SER A 294 -20.50 -17.96 -2.02
CA SER A 294 -21.76 -17.43 -2.57
C SER A 294 -22.81 -18.53 -2.55
N ASP A 295 -23.94 -18.26 -1.90
CA ASP A 295 -25.07 -19.19 -1.82
C ASP A 295 -26.07 -18.98 -2.97
N HIS A 296 -26.20 -17.74 -3.45
CA HIS A 296 -27.03 -17.34 -4.59
C HIS A 296 -26.35 -16.27 -5.46
N PRO A 297 -26.63 -16.19 -6.78
CA PRO A 297 -26.13 -15.11 -7.64
C PRO A 297 -26.43 -13.72 -7.06
N GLY A 298 -25.39 -12.88 -6.94
CA GLY A 298 -25.50 -11.55 -6.33
C GLY A 298 -25.44 -11.52 -4.80
N SER A 299 -25.20 -12.64 -4.12
CA SER A 299 -24.96 -12.70 -2.68
C SER A 299 -23.66 -13.47 -2.40
N GLY A 300 -22.86 -13.00 -1.45
CA GLY A 300 -21.63 -13.68 -1.08
C GLY A 300 -20.74 -12.88 -0.16
N TYR A 301 -19.78 -13.57 0.44
CA TYR A 301 -18.78 -12.97 1.30
C TYR A 301 -17.38 -13.49 0.97
N LEU A 302 -16.40 -12.63 1.24
CA LEU A 302 -14.99 -12.98 1.20
C LEU A 302 -14.56 -13.42 2.59
N THR A 303 -13.88 -14.54 2.65
CA THR A 303 -13.20 -15.02 3.83
C THR A 303 -11.89 -15.66 3.39
N PHE A 304 -10.93 -15.82 4.28
CA PHE A 304 -9.75 -16.62 3.99
C PHE A 304 -9.42 -17.51 5.17
N LYS A 305 -8.76 -18.62 4.86
CA LYS A 305 -8.27 -19.57 5.84
C LYS A 305 -6.82 -19.94 5.53
N LEU A 306 -6.02 -20.08 6.57
CA LEU A 306 -4.62 -20.46 6.48
C LEU A 306 -4.45 -21.88 7.03
N LEU A 307 -3.58 -22.66 6.38
CA LEU A 307 -3.22 -24.01 6.86
C LEU A 307 -1.97 -24.02 7.74
N ASN A 308 -1.25 -22.89 7.83
CA ASN A 308 0.05 -22.78 8.51
C ASN A 308 -0.05 -21.85 9.71
N SER A 309 0.84 -22.02 10.70
CA SER A 309 1.00 -21.14 11.88
C SER A 309 1.56 -19.74 11.58
N ILE A 310 1.48 -19.26 10.33
CA ILE A 310 1.97 -17.92 9.96
C ILE A 310 0.83 -16.93 10.16
N LEU A 311 1.05 -15.91 10.99
CA LEU A 311 0.09 -14.82 11.16
C LEU A 311 0.09 -13.96 9.89
N ILE A 312 -1.09 -13.82 9.28
CA ILE A 312 -1.31 -12.96 8.11
C ILE A 312 -2.61 -12.19 8.32
N TYR A 313 -2.58 -10.91 7.99
CA TYR A 313 -3.79 -10.09 7.88
C TYR A 313 -3.64 -9.11 6.72
N SER A 314 -4.77 -8.63 6.21
CA SER A 314 -4.81 -7.53 5.25
C SER A 314 -5.25 -6.25 5.94
N GLN A 315 -4.63 -5.12 5.57
CA GLN A 315 -4.97 -3.79 6.10
C GLN A 315 -5.29 -2.84 4.95
N LEU A 316 -6.39 -2.11 5.04
CA LEU A 316 -6.70 -0.96 4.20
C LEU A 316 -6.14 0.32 4.86
N ASN A 317 -5.02 0.83 4.35
CA ASN A 317 -4.39 2.00 4.96
C ASN A 317 -5.11 3.32 4.61
N ALA A 318 -4.72 4.41 5.29
CA ALA A 318 -5.28 5.75 5.10
C ALA A 318 -5.10 6.34 3.67
N SER A 319 -4.26 5.72 2.83
CA SER A 319 -4.06 6.10 1.41
C SER A 319 -4.91 5.26 0.44
N GLY A 320 -5.77 4.37 0.95
CA GLY A 320 -6.61 3.49 0.13
C GLY A 320 -5.87 2.32 -0.49
N ILE A 321 -4.72 1.94 0.08
CA ILE A 321 -3.92 0.80 -0.38
C ILE A 321 -4.17 -0.38 0.57
N ILE A 322 -4.49 -1.53 -0.02
CA ILE A 322 -4.58 -2.80 0.70
C ILE A 322 -3.16 -3.36 0.82
N LEU A 323 -2.75 -3.70 2.05
CA LEU A 323 -1.47 -4.30 2.37
C LEU A 323 -1.72 -5.67 2.99
N GLU A 324 -1.30 -6.74 2.32
CA GLU A 324 -1.25 -8.07 2.94
C GLU A 324 0.07 -8.20 3.69
N LYS A 325 0.00 -8.44 4.99
CA LYS A 325 1.16 -8.46 5.90
C LYS A 325 1.28 -9.83 6.53
N ALA A 326 2.48 -10.40 6.50
CA ALA A 326 2.83 -11.64 7.19
C ALA A 326 3.84 -11.37 8.29
N TRP A 327 3.62 -11.92 9.48
CA TRP A 327 4.53 -11.76 10.60
C TRP A 327 5.84 -12.51 10.33
N SER A 328 6.98 -11.88 10.65
CA SER A 328 8.29 -12.50 10.52
C SER A 328 9.02 -12.50 11.85
N ASP A 329 9.17 -13.67 12.46
CA ASP A 329 9.93 -13.84 13.71
C ASP A 329 11.41 -13.43 13.56
N LYS A 330 11.96 -13.51 12.34
CA LYS A 330 13.35 -13.16 12.05
C LYS A 330 13.63 -11.66 12.26
N ILE A 331 12.72 -10.80 11.82
CA ILE A 331 12.86 -9.34 11.95
C ILE A 331 12.01 -8.76 13.08
N ARG A 332 11.16 -9.60 13.70
CA ARG A 332 10.19 -9.21 14.74
C ARG A 332 9.27 -8.08 14.29
N ASP A 333 8.86 -8.13 13.03
CA ASP A 333 7.99 -7.15 12.40
C ASP A 333 7.15 -7.79 11.27
N TRP A 334 6.16 -7.04 10.81
CA TRP A 334 5.30 -7.38 9.69
C TRP A 334 6.00 -7.13 8.35
N LYS A 335 6.07 -8.17 7.53
CA LYS A 335 6.53 -8.05 6.15
C LYS A 335 5.33 -7.86 5.23
N VAL A 336 5.35 -6.81 4.41
CA VAL A 336 4.37 -6.65 3.32
C VAL A 336 4.67 -7.71 2.27
N MET A 337 3.70 -8.61 2.06
CA MET A 337 3.78 -9.70 1.09
C MET A 337 3.15 -9.32 -0.24
N TRP A 338 2.12 -8.48 -0.20
CA TRP A 338 1.41 -7.98 -1.37
C TRP A 338 0.81 -6.60 -1.11
N THR A 339 0.66 -5.82 -2.18
CA THR A 339 0.01 -4.50 -2.15
C THR A 339 -0.94 -4.33 -3.33
N SER A 340 -2.06 -3.65 -3.12
CA SER A 340 -3.01 -3.33 -4.20
C SER A 340 -2.52 -2.25 -5.16
N LYS A 341 -1.45 -1.52 -4.83
CA LYS A 341 -0.89 -0.47 -5.70
C LYS A 341 0.59 -0.74 -5.96
N GLU A 342 0.89 -1.48 -7.03
CA GLU A 342 2.25 -1.71 -7.51
C GLU A 342 2.65 -0.67 -8.58
N SER A 343 1.67 -0.11 -9.27
CA SER A 343 1.85 0.86 -10.34
C SER A 343 0.70 1.87 -10.42
N GLU A 344 0.86 2.88 -11.27
CA GLU A 344 -0.23 3.82 -11.58
C GLU A 344 -1.37 3.18 -12.38
N CYS A 345 -1.16 2.00 -12.98
CA CYS A 345 -2.21 1.25 -13.68
C CYS A 345 -3.23 0.61 -12.73
N ASP A 346 -2.91 0.49 -11.44
CA ASP A 346 -3.82 -0.08 -10.44
C ASP A 346 -4.90 0.93 -10.03
N VAL A 347 -4.70 2.23 -10.31
CA VAL A 347 -5.72 3.26 -10.09
C VAL A 347 -6.86 3.04 -11.08
N TYR A 348 -8.08 2.93 -10.55
CA TYR A 348 -9.26 2.64 -11.35
C TYR A 348 -9.40 3.60 -12.54
N GLY A 349 -9.52 3.03 -13.73
CA GLY A 349 -9.81 3.81 -14.95
C GLY A 349 -8.67 4.73 -15.42
N LYS A 350 -7.41 4.45 -15.04
CA LYS A 350 -6.24 5.30 -15.36
C LYS A 350 -6.13 5.75 -16.83
N CYS A 351 -6.48 4.88 -17.78
CA CYS A 351 -6.36 5.13 -19.21
C CYS A 351 -7.68 5.52 -19.91
N GLY A 352 -8.75 5.77 -19.14
CA GLY A 352 -10.07 6.10 -19.68
C GLY A 352 -10.75 4.96 -20.45
N ASN A 353 -11.88 5.26 -21.08
CA ASN A 353 -12.67 4.28 -21.83
C ASN A 353 -11.90 3.82 -23.08
N PHE A 354 -11.93 2.52 -23.35
CA PHE A 354 -11.24 1.86 -24.46
C PHE A 354 -9.71 2.05 -24.48
N GLY A 355 -9.13 2.49 -23.37
CA GLY A 355 -7.69 2.54 -23.13
C GLY A 355 -7.20 1.31 -22.37
N VAL A 356 -5.95 0.95 -22.60
CA VAL A 356 -5.23 -0.13 -21.91
C VAL A 356 -4.01 0.43 -21.22
N CYS A 357 -3.82 0.06 -19.96
CA CYS A 357 -2.65 0.43 -19.19
C CYS A 357 -1.54 -0.64 -19.28
N TYR A 358 -0.32 -0.21 -19.59
CA TYR A 358 0.90 -0.98 -19.70
C TYR A 358 1.90 -0.45 -18.67
N ALA A 359 1.98 -1.11 -17.50
CA ALA A 359 2.72 -0.59 -16.35
C ALA A 359 4.21 -0.34 -16.63
N ALA A 360 4.81 -1.15 -17.50
CA ALA A 360 6.22 -1.08 -17.89
C ALA A 360 6.51 -0.09 -19.04
N GLU A 361 5.48 0.42 -19.73
CA GLU A 361 5.65 1.28 -20.91
C GLU A 361 5.55 2.77 -20.56
N ARG A 362 6.11 3.60 -21.44
CA ARG A 362 6.08 5.06 -21.37
C ARG A 362 5.87 5.60 -22.79
N PRO A 363 4.70 6.19 -23.13
CA PRO A 363 3.53 6.40 -22.27
C PRO A 363 2.90 5.08 -21.78
N MET A 364 2.30 5.11 -20.58
CA MET A 364 1.73 3.90 -19.97
C MET A 364 0.35 3.53 -20.54
N CYS A 365 -0.36 4.48 -21.16
CA CYS A 365 -1.68 4.25 -21.71
C CYS A 365 -1.59 4.20 -23.24
N SER A 366 -2.28 3.22 -23.83
CA SER A 366 -2.47 3.08 -25.28
C SER A 366 -3.91 2.68 -25.57
N CYS A 367 -4.46 3.09 -26.71
CA CYS A 367 -5.78 2.64 -27.15
C CYS A 367 -5.78 1.16 -27.49
N PHE A 368 -6.94 0.50 -27.38
CA PHE A 368 -7.10 -0.83 -27.97
C PHE A 368 -6.78 -0.81 -29.48
N PRO A 369 -6.24 -1.91 -30.04
CA PRO A 369 -6.08 -1.98 -31.48
C PRO A 369 -7.44 -1.80 -32.21
N GLY A 370 -7.46 -0.98 -33.25
CA GLY A 370 -8.69 -0.55 -33.94
C GLY A 370 -9.37 0.70 -33.33
N PHE A 371 -8.75 1.32 -32.32
CA PHE A 371 -9.20 2.55 -31.69
C PHE A 371 -8.11 3.62 -31.76
N ASP A 372 -8.53 4.88 -31.78
CA ASP A 372 -7.66 6.06 -31.77
C ASP A 372 -8.02 6.97 -30.57
N PRO A 373 -7.08 7.79 -30.06
CA PRO A 373 -7.36 8.73 -28.98
C PRO A 373 -8.53 9.64 -29.33
N ARG A 374 -9.42 9.90 -28.37
CA ARG A 374 -10.51 10.87 -28.58
C ARG A 374 -9.97 12.29 -28.75
N SER A 375 -8.87 12.61 -28.07
CA SER A 375 -8.16 13.88 -28.16
C SER A 375 -6.65 13.62 -28.17
N ASN A 376 -6.00 13.83 -29.33
CA ASN A 376 -4.56 13.63 -29.45
C ASN A 376 -3.79 14.60 -28.54
N SER A 377 -4.24 15.86 -28.42
CA SER A 377 -3.57 16.85 -27.59
C SER A 377 -3.57 16.49 -26.09
N GLU A 378 -4.68 15.96 -25.57
CA GLU A 378 -4.74 15.50 -24.17
C GLU A 378 -3.78 14.32 -23.95
N TRP A 379 -3.76 13.37 -24.89
CA TRP A 379 -2.91 12.19 -24.83
C TRP A 379 -1.42 12.53 -24.91
N ASP A 380 -1.03 13.49 -25.74
CA ASP A 380 0.34 14.00 -25.87
C ASP A 380 0.82 14.70 -24.58
N GLU A 381 -0.11 15.29 -23.82
CA GLU A 381 0.15 15.92 -22.50
C GLU A 381 0.11 14.91 -21.33
N GLY A 382 -0.19 13.63 -21.58
CA GLY A 382 -0.31 12.60 -20.55
C GLY A 382 -1.65 12.62 -19.79
N ASN A 383 -2.68 13.25 -20.37
CA ASN A 383 -4.04 13.19 -19.88
C ASN A 383 -4.87 12.19 -20.70
N TRP A 384 -5.21 11.05 -20.11
CA TRP A 384 -5.94 9.97 -20.78
C TRP A 384 -7.44 9.91 -20.43
N THR A 385 -7.97 10.91 -19.70
CA THR A 385 -9.35 10.86 -19.16
C THR A 385 -10.41 10.70 -20.23
N SER A 386 -10.22 11.29 -21.41
CA SER A 386 -11.18 11.20 -22.52
C SER A 386 -11.23 9.83 -23.20
N GLY A 387 -10.24 8.97 -22.92
CA GLY A 387 -10.11 7.64 -23.49
C GLY A 387 -9.93 7.64 -25.01
N CYS A 388 -10.44 6.58 -25.63
CA CYS A 388 -10.31 6.30 -27.05
C CYS A 388 -11.67 6.14 -27.72
N THR A 389 -11.68 6.20 -29.05
CA THR A 389 -12.86 5.92 -29.87
C THR A 389 -12.53 4.96 -31.00
N ARG A 390 -13.53 4.23 -31.49
CA ARG A 390 -13.35 3.26 -32.58
C ARG A 390 -12.97 4.00 -33.86
N ARG A 391 -11.92 3.53 -34.55
CA ARG A 391 -11.51 4.06 -35.86
C ARG A 391 -12.53 3.76 -36.96
N ARG A 392 -13.20 2.62 -36.85
CA ARG A 392 -14.24 2.14 -37.77
C ARG A 392 -15.45 1.69 -36.99
N TYR A 393 -16.63 2.05 -37.51
CA TYR A 393 -17.90 1.60 -36.95
C TYR A 393 -18.12 0.11 -37.23
N LEU A 394 -18.79 -0.54 -36.27
CA LEU A 394 -19.30 -1.89 -36.45
C LEU A 394 -20.36 -1.92 -37.54
N GLN A 395 -20.44 -3.05 -38.24
CA GLN A 395 -21.37 -3.29 -39.34
C GLN A 395 -22.66 -3.97 -38.87
N CYS A 396 -22.67 -4.61 -37.69
CA CYS A 396 -23.89 -5.23 -37.15
C CYS A 396 -25.06 -4.23 -37.06
N GLY A 397 -26.21 -4.63 -37.57
CA GLY A 397 -27.44 -3.83 -37.57
C GLY A 397 -27.48 -2.75 -38.66
N ARG A 398 -26.45 -2.62 -39.50
CA ARG A 398 -26.47 -1.76 -40.69
C ARG A 398 -26.86 -2.61 -41.90
N ASN A 399 -27.90 -2.20 -42.62
CA ASN A 399 -28.32 -2.82 -43.89
C ASN A 399 -27.33 -2.47 -45.01
N ILE A 400 -26.09 -2.93 -44.91
CA ILE A 400 -25.05 -2.72 -45.93
C ILE A 400 -24.92 -4.02 -46.73
N THR A 401 -25.43 -3.98 -47.96
CA THR A 401 -25.24 -5.05 -48.94
C THR A 401 -23.75 -5.16 -49.29
N GLY A 402 -23.10 -6.28 -48.95
CA GLY A 402 -21.71 -6.56 -49.29
C GLY A 402 -20.66 -6.10 -48.26
N GLY A 403 -21.08 -5.66 -47.07
CA GLY A 403 -20.16 -5.42 -45.95
C GLY A 403 -19.73 -6.73 -45.30
N GLU A 404 -18.43 -6.89 -45.03
CA GLU A 404 -17.91 -7.99 -44.23
C GLU A 404 -18.43 -7.90 -42.79
N ASN A 405 -18.75 -9.06 -42.20
CA ASN A 405 -19.31 -9.14 -40.85
C ASN A 405 -18.26 -8.75 -39.80
N ASP A 406 -18.69 -8.13 -38.70
CA ASP A 406 -17.79 -7.88 -37.57
C ASP A 406 -17.12 -9.18 -37.08
N GLY A 407 -15.91 -9.06 -36.55
CA GLY A 407 -15.20 -10.15 -35.91
C GLY A 407 -14.59 -9.73 -34.59
N PHE A 408 -13.66 -10.54 -34.06
CA PHE A 408 -13.02 -10.25 -32.77
C PHE A 408 -11.51 -10.31 -32.88
N LEU A 409 -10.87 -9.36 -32.20
CA LEU A 409 -9.46 -9.40 -31.91
C LEU A 409 -9.25 -9.99 -30.51
N LYS A 410 -8.40 -11.02 -30.42
CA LYS A 410 -8.00 -11.62 -29.15
C LYS A 410 -6.87 -10.79 -28.51
N MET A 411 -7.04 -10.41 -27.26
CA MET A 411 -6.03 -9.78 -26.44
C MET A 411 -5.79 -10.62 -25.19
N SER A 412 -4.59 -11.21 -25.08
CA SER A 412 -4.23 -12.10 -23.99
C SER A 412 -3.60 -11.38 -22.80
N SER A 413 -3.70 -12.01 -21.64
CA SER A 413 -3.10 -11.55 -20.38
C SER A 413 -3.51 -10.13 -20.00
N VAL A 414 -4.81 -9.91 -19.90
CA VAL A 414 -5.38 -8.64 -19.45
C VAL A 414 -6.16 -8.79 -18.14
N LYS A 415 -6.17 -7.72 -17.35
CA LYS A 415 -7.22 -7.45 -16.36
C LYS A 415 -8.51 -7.18 -17.13
N LEU A 416 -9.51 -8.04 -16.97
CA LEU A 416 -10.78 -7.89 -17.68
C LEU A 416 -11.48 -6.57 -17.32
N PRO A 417 -12.17 -5.91 -18.28
CA PRO A 417 -12.85 -4.65 -18.04
C PRO A 417 -13.91 -4.75 -16.94
N ASP A 418 -14.29 -3.62 -16.36
CA ASP A 418 -15.41 -3.54 -15.42
C ASP A 418 -16.78 -3.75 -16.11
N ASN A 419 -17.87 -3.86 -15.35
CA ASN A 419 -19.25 -3.98 -15.86
C ASN A 419 -19.53 -5.25 -16.70
N ALA A 420 -18.85 -6.35 -16.39
CA ALA A 420 -19.07 -7.64 -17.06
C ALA A 420 -20.45 -8.23 -16.76
N LYS A 421 -21.15 -8.72 -17.79
CA LYS A 421 -22.41 -9.48 -17.65
C LYS A 421 -22.14 -10.98 -17.80
N TRP A 422 -22.53 -11.76 -16.80
CA TRP A 422 -22.30 -13.20 -16.77
C TRP A 422 -23.36 -14.00 -17.52
N PHE A 423 -22.94 -15.08 -18.18
CA PHE A 423 -23.83 -16.06 -18.77
C PHE A 423 -23.30 -17.50 -18.61
N PRO A 424 -24.16 -18.47 -18.21
CA PRO A 424 -23.78 -19.87 -18.06
C PRO A 424 -23.78 -20.60 -19.41
N MET A 425 -22.74 -20.39 -20.23
CA MET A 425 -22.59 -21.05 -21.53
C MET A 425 -21.14 -21.39 -21.84
N PHE A 426 -20.94 -22.26 -22.82
CA PHE A 426 -19.62 -22.68 -23.32
C PHE A 426 -18.98 -21.62 -24.24
N GLU A 427 -17.69 -21.75 -24.52
CA GLU A 427 -16.91 -20.76 -25.27
C GLU A 427 -17.45 -20.46 -26.67
N THR A 428 -17.79 -21.50 -27.43
CA THR A 428 -18.31 -21.36 -28.81
C THR A 428 -19.66 -20.66 -28.84
N GLU A 429 -20.49 -20.90 -27.82
CA GLU A 429 -21.76 -20.21 -27.61
C GLU A 429 -21.54 -18.76 -27.20
N CYS A 430 -20.54 -18.47 -26.37
CA CYS A 430 -20.17 -17.11 -25.94
C CYS A 430 -19.84 -16.21 -27.15
N ARG A 431 -18.98 -16.70 -28.05
CA ARG A 431 -18.60 -15.98 -29.28
C ARG A 431 -19.81 -15.73 -30.18
N SER A 432 -20.58 -16.77 -30.48
CA SER A 432 -21.74 -16.68 -31.39
C SER A 432 -22.85 -15.80 -30.83
N LYS A 433 -23.12 -15.87 -29.53
CA LYS A 433 -24.09 -14.99 -28.85
C LYS A 433 -23.68 -13.53 -28.90
N CYS A 434 -22.39 -13.22 -28.70
CA CYS A 434 -21.89 -11.86 -28.84
C CYS A 434 -22.01 -11.35 -30.29
N LEU A 435 -21.68 -12.17 -31.31
CA LEU A 435 -21.84 -11.76 -32.71
C LEU A 435 -23.30 -11.44 -33.07
N ASN A 436 -24.22 -12.30 -32.63
CA ASN A 436 -25.65 -12.17 -32.91
C ASN A 436 -26.32 -11.03 -32.12
N ASN A 437 -25.65 -10.49 -31.09
CA ASN A 437 -26.13 -9.32 -30.35
C ASN A 437 -25.35 -8.08 -30.77
N CYS A 438 -25.97 -7.18 -31.56
CA CYS A 438 -25.27 -5.98 -32.05
C CYS A 438 -24.85 -4.99 -30.95
N SER A 439 -25.41 -5.08 -29.73
CA SER A 439 -24.96 -4.28 -28.59
C SER A 439 -23.70 -4.85 -27.94
N CYS A 440 -23.37 -6.13 -28.18
CA CYS A 440 -22.16 -6.73 -27.61
C CYS A 440 -20.90 -6.18 -28.28
N ILE A 441 -19.98 -5.65 -27.47
CA ILE A 441 -18.73 -5.04 -27.94
C ILE A 441 -17.47 -5.83 -27.55
N ALA A 442 -17.57 -6.72 -26.56
CA ALA A 442 -16.50 -7.64 -26.19
C ALA A 442 -17.04 -8.85 -25.43
N TYR A 443 -16.27 -9.94 -25.41
CA TYR A 443 -16.52 -11.08 -24.53
C TYR A 443 -15.22 -11.68 -23.99
N ALA A 444 -15.34 -12.47 -22.93
CA ALA A 444 -14.29 -13.27 -22.34
C ALA A 444 -14.90 -14.60 -21.87
N TYR A 445 -14.09 -15.64 -21.79
CA TYR A 445 -14.54 -16.97 -21.36
C TYR A 445 -13.56 -17.57 -20.36
N TYR A 446 -14.10 -18.13 -19.29
CA TYR A 446 -13.36 -18.93 -18.31
C TYR A 446 -14.05 -20.27 -18.14
N GLY A 447 -13.33 -21.38 -18.29
CA GLY A 447 -13.92 -22.73 -18.27
C GLY A 447 -14.77 -23.04 -17.02
N GLU A 448 -14.33 -22.63 -15.83
CA GLU A 448 -15.01 -22.89 -14.56
C GLU A 448 -16.11 -21.85 -14.22
N VAL A 449 -16.10 -20.69 -14.87
CA VAL A 449 -17.03 -19.58 -14.58
C VAL A 449 -18.11 -19.45 -15.66
N GLY A 450 -17.73 -19.57 -16.93
CA GLY A 450 -18.60 -19.36 -18.08
C GLY A 450 -18.22 -18.11 -18.89
N CYS A 451 -19.22 -17.54 -19.54
CA CYS A 451 -19.08 -16.42 -20.47
C CYS A 451 -19.30 -15.09 -19.76
N MET A 452 -18.45 -14.11 -20.07
CA MET A 452 -18.63 -12.71 -19.69
C MET A 452 -18.74 -11.87 -20.95
N MET A 453 -19.72 -10.98 -21.02
CA MET A 453 -19.93 -10.09 -22.17
C MET A 453 -20.09 -8.64 -21.71
N TRP A 454 -19.72 -7.72 -22.60
CA TRP A 454 -19.85 -6.28 -22.39
C TRP A 454 -20.68 -5.65 -23.52
N ASP A 455 -21.59 -4.77 -23.14
CA ASP A 455 -22.40 -3.93 -24.03
C ASP A 455 -22.27 -2.42 -23.71
N GLU A 456 -21.37 -2.09 -22.77
CA GLU A 456 -21.00 -0.72 -22.38
C GLU A 456 -19.48 -0.53 -22.58
N ASP A 457 -19.04 0.74 -22.55
CA ASP A 457 -17.65 1.11 -22.74
C ASP A 457 -16.69 0.30 -21.85
N LEU A 458 -15.60 -0.19 -22.45
CA LEU A 458 -14.61 -1.00 -21.73
C LEU A 458 -13.71 -0.07 -20.91
N ILE A 459 -13.71 -0.20 -19.59
CA ILE A 459 -12.92 0.63 -18.68
C ILE A 459 -12.09 -0.23 -17.72
N ASP A 460 -11.00 0.37 -17.21
CA ASP A 460 -10.13 -0.21 -16.18
C ASP A 460 -9.41 -1.48 -16.61
N VAL A 461 -8.85 -1.44 -17.82
CA VAL A 461 -8.12 -2.56 -18.43
C VAL A 461 -6.62 -2.34 -18.31
N GLN A 462 -5.91 -3.40 -17.91
CA GLN A 462 -4.46 -3.40 -17.76
C GLN A 462 -3.89 -4.62 -18.47
N LYS A 463 -2.75 -4.43 -19.14
CA LYS A 463 -1.96 -5.50 -19.72
C LYS A 463 -0.96 -6.02 -18.69
N PHE A 464 -0.96 -7.33 -18.50
CA PHE A 464 0.06 -8.03 -17.72
C PHE A 464 1.10 -8.69 -18.63
N SER A 465 2.31 -8.87 -18.10
CA SER A 465 3.40 -9.64 -18.73
C SER A 465 3.09 -11.13 -18.80
N SER A 466 2.36 -11.64 -17.81
CA SER A 466 1.92 -13.03 -17.67
C SER A 466 0.65 -13.08 -16.82
N ASN A 467 -0.05 -14.22 -16.79
CA ASN A 467 -1.36 -14.39 -16.12
C ASN A 467 -2.44 -13.50 -16.75
N GLY A 468 -3.56 -13.24 -16.06
CA GLY A 468 -4.70 -12.50 -16.60
C GLY A 468 -5.68 -13.37 -17.39
N ALA A 469 -6.51 -12.72 -18.22
CA ALA A 469 -7.51 -13.36 -19.06
C ALA A 469 -7.28 -13.07 -20.54
N ASP A 470 -7.94 -13.85 -21.39
CA ASP A 470 -8.16 -13.48 -22.79
C ASP A 470 -9.44 -12.65 -22.92
N LEU A 471 -9.32 -11.48 -23.54
CA LEU A 471 -10.43 -10.60 -23.91
C LEU A 471 -10.58 -10.58 -25.43
N TYR A 472 -11.79 -10.76 -25.92
CA TYR A 472 -12.12 -10.74 -27.35
C TYR A 472 -12.91 -9.48 -27.67
N ILE A 473 -12.28 -8.52 -28.35
CA ILE A 473 -12.83 -7.19 -28.62
C ILE A 473 -13.46 -7.21 -30.01
N ARG A 474 -14.74 -6.82 -30.12
CA ARG A 474 -15.43 -6.77 -31.40
C ARG A 474 -14.89 -5.63 -32.24
N LEU A 475 -14.51 -5.89 -33.48
CA LEU A 475 -14.03 -4.90 -34.45
C LEU A 475 -14.72 -5.12 -35.80
N ALA A 476 -14.75 -4.08 -36.63
CA ALA A 476 -15.12 -4.22 -38.04
C ALA A 476 -14.08 -5.09 -38.76
N ASP A 477 -14.50 -5.90 -39.74
CA ASP A 477 -13.62 -6.84 -40.43
C ASP A 477 -12.39 -6.16 -41.05
N SER A 478 -12.56 -4.96 -41.59
CA SER A 478 -11.46 -4.14 -42.15
C SER A 478 -10.34 -3.76 -41.17
N GLU A 479 -10.55 -3.94 -39.87
CA GLU A 479 -9.52 -3.74 -38.83
C GLU A 479 -8.91 -5.08 -38.35
N LEU A 480 -9.45 -6.22 -38.78
CA LEU A 480 -8.91 -7.56 -38.51
C LEU A 480 -7.90 -7.93 -39.61
N GLY A 481 -6.75 -8.52 -39.23
CA GLY A 481 -5.74 -8.97 -40.20
C GLY A 481 -4.76 -7.90 -40.72
N LYS A 482 -4.81 -6.66 -40.20
CA LYS A 482 -3.71 -5.70 -40.38
C LYS A 482 -2.57 -6.07 -39.42
N GLU A 483 -1.62 -6.88 -39.86
CA GLU A 483 -0.31 -6.92 -39.20
C GLU A 483 0.28 -5.51 -39.23
N ILE A 484 0.50 -4.94 -38.04
CA ILE A 484 1.09 -3.62 -37.90
C ILE A 484 2.58 -3.76 -38.24
N PHE A 485 2.95 -3.40 -39.46
CA PHE A 485 4.35 -3.11 -39.78
C PHE A 485 4.76 -1.88 -38.94
N PHE A 486 5.53 -2.10 -37.88
CA PHE A 486 6.27 -1.03 -37.23
C PHE A 486 7.31 -0.51 -38.23
N GLY A 487 6.98 0.56 -38.95
CA GLY A 487 7.95 1.34 -39.69
C GLY A 487 8.92 1.98 -38.70
N ILE A 488 10.11 1.40 -38.56
CA ILE A 488 11.21 2.03 -37.83
C ILE A 488 11.65 3.25 -38.66
N HIS A 489 11.26 4.45 -38.23
CA HIS A 489 11.85 5.69 -38.71
C HIS A 489 13.20 5.90 -38.01
N VAL A 490 14.28 5.53 -38.70
CA VAL A 490 15.65 5.88 -38.29
C VAL A 490 15.90 7.35 -38.65
N ALA A 491 15.92 8.22 -37.65
CA ALA A 491 16.41 9.59 -37.83
C ALA A 491 17.94 9.60 -37.66
N LEU A 492 18.67 9.91 -38.74
CA LEU A 492 20.11 10.13 -38.72
C LEU A 492 20.40 11.56 -38.26
N PHE A 493 20.99 11.72 -37.07
CA PHE A 493 21.57 13.00 -36.66
C PHE A 493 23.05 13.04 -37.05
N GLN A 494 23.40 14.02 -37.89
CA GLN A 494 24.76 14.26 -38.34
C GLN A 494 25.50 15.11 -37.30
N VAL A 495 26.33 14.48 -36.47
CA VAL A 495 27.27 15.19 -35.59
C VAL A 495 28.58 15.37 -36.36
N GLY A 496 28.88 16.61 -36.74
CA GLY A 496 30.16 16.94 -37.34
C GLY A 496 31.26 17.03 -36.28
N SER A 497 32.37 16.30 -36.48
CA SER A 497 33.73 16.85 -36.60
C SER A 497 34.83 15.82 -36.32
N MET A 498 35.89 15.96 -37.11
CA MET A 498 37.30 15.55 -36.93
C MET A 498 37.71 14.08 -37.13
N GLU A 499 38.53 13.94 -38.17
CA GLU A 499 39.43 12.85 -38.54
C GLU A 499 40.34 12.40 -37.38
N LEU A 500 40.56 11.08 -37.19
CA LEU A 500 41.74 10.36 -37.73
C LEU A 500 41.77 8.88 -37.26
N HIS A 501 42.01 7.99 -38.22
CA HIS A 501 42.52 6.59 -38.15
C HIS A 501 41.67 5.40 -37.65
N MET A 502 41.17 4.64 -38.64
CA MET A 502 41.02 3.17 -38.72
C MET A 502 42.35 2.40 -38.49
N PRO A 503 42.39 1.04 -38.38
CA PRO A 503 41.36 -0.01 -38.59
C PRO A 503 41.21 -0.93 -37.33
N ILE A 504 40.38 -1.98 -37.19
CA ILE A 504 40.24 -3.22 -37.96
C ILE A 504 38.96 -3.96 -37.49
N PHE A 505 38.37 -4.73 -38.42
CA PHE A 505 37.54 -5.95 -38.30
C PHE A 505 36.06 -5.82 -38.71
N GLY A 506 35.78 -6.49 -39.82
CA GLY A 506 34.48 -6.58 -40.47
C GLY A 506 33.49 -7.50 -39.75
N ILE A 507 32.22 -7.29 -40.08
CA ILE A 507 31.09 -8.06 -39.61
C ILE A 507 30.67 -9.01 -40.73
N THR A 508 30.70 -10.31 -40.44
CA THR A 508 29.96 -11.34 -41.17
C THR A 508 28.57 -11.43 -40.56
N ILE A 509 27.54 -11.22 -41.38
CA ILE A 509 26.13 -11.29 -40.96
C ILE A 509 25.70 -12.78 -40.99
N TYR A 510 25.26 -13.29 -39.84
CA TYR A 510 24.43 -14.49 -39.77
C TYR A 510 23.07 -14.16 -39.18
N ASN A 511 22.05 -14.72 -39.81
CA ASN A 511 20.65 -14.64 -39.46
C ASN A 511 20.31 -15.72 -38.41
N ILE A 512 19.21 -15.51 -37.67
CA ILE A 512 18.51 -16.39 -36.69
C ILE A 512 18.64 -15.95 -35.20
N GLU A 513 17.52 -15.40 -34.72
CA GLU A 513 16.86 -15.48 -33.40
C GLU A 513 17.64 -15.36 -32.06
N ASN A 514 17.10 -14.46 -31.21
CA ASN A 514 17.18 -14.36 -29.74
C ASN A 514 18.37 -13.61 -29.07
N ILE A 515 18.03 -12.42 -28.53
CA ILE A 515 18.45 -11.75 -27.28
C ILE A 515 19.95 -11.47 -27.05
N LEU A 516 20.31 -10.18 -27.00
CA LEU A 516 21.56 -9.67 -26.40
C LEU A 516 21.23 -8.74 -25.23
N VAL A 517 21.65 -9.10 -24.02
CA VAL A 517 21.61 -8.25 -22.82
C VAL A 517 22.94 -7.49 -22.72
N VAL A 518 22.90 -6.16 -22.65
CA VAL A 518 24.08 -5.32 -22.40
C VAL A 518 23.97 -4.73 -20.99
N GLY A 519 24.90 -5.12 -20.12
CA GLY A 519 25.08 -4.53 -18.79
C GLY A 519 26.09 -3.38 -18.83
N VAL A 520 25.74 -2.25 -18.23
CA VAL A 520 26.65 -1.11 -17.99
C VAL A 520 27.19 -1.21 -16.57
N LEU A 521 28.50 -1.36 -16.42
CA LEU A 521 29.24 -1.14 -15.17
C LEU A 521 29.79 0.28 -15.21
N TYR A 522 29.35 1.13 -14.28
CA TYR A 522 30.00 2.41 -14.00
C TYR A 522 31.28 2.16 -13.20
N GLY A 523 32.39 2.74 -13.66
CA GLY A 523 33.61 2.94 -12.90
C GLY A 523 33.67 4.38 -12.39
#